data_AF-A0AAD5CPX6-F1
#
_entry.id   AF-A0AAD5CPX6-F1
#
_cell.length_a   1.000
_cell.length_b   1.000
_cell.length_c   1.000
_cell.angle_alpha   90.00
_cell.angle_beta   90.00
_cell.angle_gamma   90.00
#
_symmetry.space_group_name_H-M   'P 1'
#
loop_
_entity.id
_entity.type
_entity.pdbx_description
1 polymer ?
#
loop_
_entity_poly.entity_id
_entity_poly.type
_entity_poly.pdbx_seq_one_letter_code
_entity_poly.pdbx_strand_id
1 'polypeptide(L)'
;MGPTSGLTIAPRGHGHSLEGQAQAHQGVVINMESLGKSQEMRFHINGNMKTPYVDVSAGELWINILHESLSHGYAPKSWTDYLHLTVGGTLSNAGISGQAFRHGPQINNVHQLQVVTGLGQFGIITRAHISLEPAPKMVKWMKVLYMDFTTFTKDQEQLISSNSSFDYVEGFVLINQTGHLNNWRSSFKNKDPALASRVVSNGKPIFCLEIAKYYKQEDIDTIDQVML
;
A
#
# COMPACT_ATOMS: atom_id res chain seq x y z
N MET A 1 -21.64 14.30 27.83
CA MET A 1 -22.29 15.28 26.94
C MET A 1 -23.76 14.91 26.83
N GLY A 2 -24.67 15.89 26.91
CA GLY A 2 -26.11 15.63 26.80
C GLY A 2 -26.55 15.47 25.33
N PRO A 3 -27.74 14.89 25.08
CA PRO A 3 -28.27 14.61 23.74
C PRO A 3 -28.59 15.85 22.88
N THR A 4 -28.32 17.06 23.38
CA THR A 4 -28.69 18.34 22.75
C THR A 4 -27.50 19.17 22.25
N SER A 5 -26.27 18.68 22.36
CA SER A 5 -25.08 19.41 21.90
C SER A 5 -24.85 19.20 20.40
N GLY A 6 -24.64 20.29 19.65
CA GLY A 6 -24.21 20.24 18.24
C GLY A 6 -22.71 19.98 18.04
N LEU A 7 -21.97 19.64 19.10
CA LEU A 7 -20.54 19.40 19.04
C LEU A 7 -20.25 18.11 18.25
N THR A 8 -19.38 18.21 17.26
CA THR A 8 -18.91 17.08 16.45
C THR A 8 -17.47 16.71 16.83
N ILE A 9 -17.09 15.46 16.55
CA ILE A 9 -15.76 14.94 16.80
C ILE A 9 -15.23 14.31 15.52
N ALA A 10 -13.99 14.65 15.13
CA ALA A 10 -13.31 14.03 14.00
C ALA A 10 -11.94 13.47 14.44
N PRO A 11 -11.67 12.16 14.28
CA PRO A 11 -10.30 11.65 14.40
C PRO A 11 -9.48 12.11 13.19
N ARG A 12 -8.30 12.66 13.46
CA ARG A 12 -7.34 13.08 12.43
C ARG A 12 -6.05 12.29 12.58
N GLY A 13 -5.75 11.48 11.56
CA GLY A 13 -4.43 10.88 11.35
C GLY A 13 -3.47 11.89 10.69
N HIS A 14 -2.74 11.46 9.66
CA HIS A 14 -1.72 12.29 9.00
C HIS A 14 -2.26 13.40 8.08
N GLY A 15 -3.57 13.70 8.13
CA GLY A 15 -4.17 14.83 7.41
C GLY A 15 -4.15 14.70 5.87
N HIS A 16 -4.04 13.49 5.33
CA HIS A 16 -3.99 13.23 3.88
C HIS A 16 -5.38 13.19 3.19
N SER A 17 -6.45 13.52 3.91
CA SER A 17 -7.79 13.68 3.35
C SER A 17 -7.86 14.92 2.45
N LEU A 18 -8.54 14.82 1.30
CA LEU A 18 -8.53 15.88 0.29
C LEU A 18 -9.62 16.94 0.49
N GLU A 19 -10.74 16.58 1.13
CA GLU A 19 -11.96 17.40 1.18
C GLU A 19 -12.47 17.58 2.61
N GLY A 20 -11.56 17.63 3.58
CA GLY A 20 -11.89 17.94 4.98
C GLY A 20 -12.56 16.82 5.77
N GLN A 21 -12.54 15.56 5.30
CA GLN A 21 -13.15 14.41 6.00
C GLN A 21 -12.65 14.22 7.45
N ALA A 22 -11.42 14.67 7.74
CA ALA A 22 -10.80 14.61 9.07
C ALA A 22 -10.86 15.96 9.84
N GLN A 23 -11.76 16.85 9.45
CA GLN A 23 -12.00 18.14 10.12
C GLN A 23 -13.35 18.15 10.83
N ALA A 24 -13.47 18.97 11.87
CA ALA A 24 -14.71 19.20 12.60
C ALA A 24 -14.94 20.70 12.75
N HIS A 25 -15.80 21.28 11.90
CA HIS A 25 -16.12 22.70 11.99
C HIS A 25 -16.80 23.01 13.32
N GLN A 26 -16.23 23.95 14.08
CA GLN A 26 -16.69 24.28 15.45
C GLN A 26 -16.79 23.06 16.38
N GLY A 27 -16.03 22.00 16.08
CA GLY A 27 -16.01 20.75 16.82
C GLY A 27 -14.64 20.46 17.43
N VAL A 28 -14.43 19.19 17.80
CA VAL A 28 -13.18 18.69 18.37
C VAL A 28 -12.49 17.80 17.35
N VAL A 29 -11.22 18.09 17.08
CA VAL A 29 -10.36 17.21 16.28
C VAL A 29 -9.44 16.44 17.22
N ILE A 30 -9.46 15.11 17.13
CA ILE A 30 -8.58 14.24 17.92
C ILE A 30 -7.33 13.96 17.10
N ASN A 31 -6.18 14.43 17.59
CA ASN A 31 -4.89 14.13 16.98
C ASN A 31 -4.48 12.68 17.27
N MET A 32 -4.73 11.77 16.32
CA MET A 32 -4.50 10.34 16.52
C MET A 32 -3.03 9.97 16.65
N GLU A 33 -2.11 10.68 15.98
CA GLU A 33 -0.66 10.42 16.06
C GLU A 33 -0.10 10.66 17.48
N SER A 34 -0.78 11.48 18.29
CA SER A 34 -0.41 11.65 19.70
C SER A 34 -0.60 10.37 20.53
N LEU A 35 -1.54 9.50 20.13
CA LEU A 35 -1.77 8.21 20.79
C LEU A 35 -0.67 7.20 20.48
N GLY A 36 -0.16 7.19 19.24
CA GLY A 36 0.92 6.29 18.81
C GLY A 36 2.16 6.41 19.68
N LYS A 37 2.53 7.63 20.07
CA LYS A 37 3.67 7.89 20.98
C LYS A 37 3.55 7.25 22.36
N SER A 38 2.34 6.87 22.78
CA SER A 38 2.06 6.30 24.10
C SER A 38 1.76 4.80 24.08
N GLN A 39 1.67 4.19 22.90
CA GLN A 39 1.32 2.79 22.72
C GLN A 39 2.41 2.10 21.92
N GLU A 40 3.16 1.22 22.56
CA GLU A 40 4.18 0.41 21.90
C GLU A 40 3.55 -0.61 20.93
N MET A 41 4.22 -0.84 19.80
CA MET A 41 3.90 -1.96 18.91
C MET A 41 4.20 -3.28 19.61
N ARG A 42 3.35 -4.30 19.40
CA ARG A 42 3.58 -5.63 19.97
C ARG A 42 3.54 -6.69 18.89
N PHE A 43 4.69 -7.29 18.63
CA PHE A 43 4.87 -8.33 17.64
C PHE A 43 4.57 -9.71 18.23
N HIS A 44 3.72 -10.46 17.55
CA HIS A 44 3.29 -11.81 17.94
C HIS A 44 3.72 -12.80 16.84
N ILE A 45 4.97 -13.25 16.89
CA ILE A 45 5.60 -14.07 15.84
C ILE A 45 5.65 -15.55 16.20
N ASN A 46 5.96 -15.87 17.45
CA ASN A 46 6.18 -17.25 17.94
C ASN A 46 4.98 -17.78 18.76
N GLY A 47 3.77 -17.28 18.49
CA GLY A 47 2.56 -17.68 19.23
C GLY A 47 1.96 -18.99 18.72
N ASN A 48 1.07 -19.60 19.53
CA ASN A 48 0.27 -20.77 19.14
C ASN A 48 -0.73 -20.49 17.99
N MET A 49 -0.85 -19.23 17.53
CA MET A 49 -1.67 -18.85 16.38
C MET A 49 -0.94 -19.13 15.07
N LYS A 50 -1.69 -19.56 14.06
CA LYS A 50 -1.17 -20.04 12.77
C LYS A 50 -0.50 -18.94 11.90
N THR A 51 -0.69 -17.66 12.22
CA THR A 51 -0.21 -16.51 11.43
C THR A 51 0.35 -15.39 12.32
N PRO A 52 1.59 -14.92 12.09
CA PRO A 52 2.18 -13.78 12.78
C PRO A 52 1.37 -12.48 12.58
N TYR A 53 1.33 -11.63 13.61
CA TYR A 53 0.65 -10.34 13.56
C TYR A 53 1.34 -9.29 14.45
N VAL A 54 0.94 -8.03 14.30
CA VAL A 54 1.36 -6.93 15.17
C VAL A 54 0.15 -6.16 15.69
N ASP A 55 0.15 -5.88 16.99
CA ASP A 55 -0.77 -4.93 17.62
C ASP A 55 -0.17 -3.53 17.52
N VAL A 56 -0.87 -2.60 16.87
CA VAL A 56 -0.38 -1.22 16.67
C VAL A 56 -1.47 -0.19 16.95
N SER A 57 -1.05 1.00 17.36
CA SER A 57 -1.97 2.14 17.48
C SER A 57 -2.56 2.50 16.12
N ALA A 58 -3.83 2.88 16.10
CA ALA A 58 -4.45 3.41 14.88
C ALA A 58 -3.85 4.76 14.44
N GLY A 59 -3.20 5.48 15.36
CA GLY A 59 -2.46 6.70 15.05
C GLY A 59 -1.06 6.46 14.50
N GLU A 60 -0.59 5.21 14.42
CA GLU A 60 0.74 4.89 13.93
C GLU A 60 0.83 4.98 12.40
N LEU A 61 1.97 5.40 11.87
CA LEU A 61 2.25 5.45 10.44
C LEU A 61 2.73 4.09 9.91
N TRP A 62 2.27 3.71 8.72
CA TRP A 62 2.68 2.46 8.07
C TRP A 62 4.20 2.33 7.87
N ILE A 63 4.90 3.45 7.65
CA ILE A 63 6.37 3.47 7.53
C ILE A 63 7.08 2.99 8.81
N ASN A 64 6.58 3.36 9.99
CA ASN A 64 7.18 2.97 11.26
C ASN A 64 6.96 1.47 11.51
N ILE A 65 5.76 0.97 11.17
CA ILE A 65 5.43 -0.46 11.24
C ILE A 65 6.35 -1.26 10.32
N LEU A 66 6.59 -0.78 9.09
CA LEU A 66 7.53 -1.41 8.17
C LEU A 66 8.93 -1.48 8.79
N HIS A 67 9.47 -0.36 9.27
CA HIS A 67 10.81 -0.34 9.86
C HIS A 67 10.96 -1.29 11.05
N GLU A 68 9.99 -1.30 11.97
CA GLU A 68 10.05 -2.15 13.15
C GLU A 68 9.84 -3.62 12.79
N SER A 69 8.86 -3.94 11.94
CA SER A 69 8.60 -5.32 11.49
C SER A 69 9.78 -5.96 10.78
N LEU A 70 10.54 -5.19 9.99
CA LEU A 70 11.74 -5.67 9.31
C LEU A 70 12.82 -6.13 10.28
N SER A 71 12.94 -5.52 11.46
CA SER A 71 13.89 -5.95 12.51
C SER A 71 13.56 -7.35 13.03
N HIS A 72 12.30 -7.78 12.89
CA HIS A 72 11.84 -9.11 13.20
C HIS A 72 11.83 -10.06 11.99
N GLY A 73 12.15 -9.58 10.79
CA GLY A 73 12.11 -10.37 9.55
C GLY A 73 10.70 -10.53 8.96
N TYR A 74 9.74 -9.70 9.35
CA TYR A 74 8.36 -9.73 8.89
C TYR A 74 7.94 -8.39 8.27
N ALA A 75 6.80 -8.38 7.56
CA ALA A 75 6.18 -7.18 7.03
C ALA A 75 4.66 -7.37 6.87
N PRO A 76 3.85 -6.30 6.89
CA PRO A 76 2.47 -6.32 6.40
C PRO A 76 2.35 -6.84 4.96
N LYS A 77 1.22 -7.49 4.65
CA LYS A 77 0.98 -8.15 3.35
C LYS A 77 0.38 -7.23 2.28
N SER A 78 -0.33 -6.19 2.72
CA SER A 78 -1.02 -5.23 1.85
C SER A 78 -0.68 -3.81 2.26
N TRP A 79 -0.50 -2.96 1.26
CA TRP A 79 0.05 -1.62 1.44
C TRP A 79 -0.83 -0.53 0.85
N THR A 80 -0.37 0.70 1.03
CA THR A 80 -0.70 1.88 0.24
C THR A 80 0.58 2.37 -0.42
N ASP A 81 0.49 3.00 -1.59
CA ASP A 81 1.68 3.45 -2.33
C ASP A 81 2.47 4.52 -1.56
N TYR A 82 1.80 5.21 -0.64
CA TYR A 82 2.40 6.16 0.28
C TYR A 82 2.30 5.65 1.73
N LEU A 83 3.45 5.57 2.42
CA LEU A 83 3.56 4.94 3.74
C LEU A 83 3.46 5.92 4.93
N HIS A 84 3.49 7.23 4.69
CA HIS A 84 3.23 8.23 5.74
C HIS A 84 1.72 8.49 5.87
N LEU A 85 0.97 7.39 6.00
CA LEU A 85 -0.45 7.37 6.30
C LEU A 85 -0.64 6.61 7.61
N THR A 86 -1.59 7.07 8.43
CA THR A 86 -1.91 6.37 9.68
C THR A 86 -2.74 5.12 9.43
N VAL A 87 -2.53 4.07 10.23
CA VAL A 87 -3.30 2.82 10.22
C VAL A 87 -4.81 3.06 10.25
N GLY A 88 -5.30 3.83 11.21
CA GLY A 88 -6.74 4.12 11.34
C GLY A 88 -7.31 4.86 10.15
N GLY A 89 -6.52 5.74 9.53
CA GLY A 89 -6.93 6.50 8.34
C GLY A 89 -7.15 5.60 7.13
N THR A 90 -6.22 4.69 6.84
CA THR A 90 -6.35 3.80 5.68
C THR A 90 -7.39 2.71 5.91
N LEU A 91 -7.49 2.15 7.12
CA LEU A 91 -8.50 1.15 7.49
C LEU A 91 -9.93 1.72 7.51
N SER A 92 -10.10 3.03 7.72
CA SER A 92 -11.40 3.70 7.60
C SER A 92 -11.83 3.94 6.15
N ASN A 93 -10.99 3.59 5.17
CA ASN A 93 -11.29 3.66 3.74
C ASN A 93 -11.19 2.27 3.10
N ALA A 94 -9.96 1.78 2.89
CA ALA A 94 -9.65 0.43 2.40
C ALA A 94 -8.15 0.14 2.54
N GLY A 95 -7.30 1.06 2.07
CA GLY A 95 -5.85 0.87 1.95
C GLY A 95 -5.48 -0.06 0.79
N ILE A 96 -5.41 0.49 -0.42
CA ILE A 96 -5.18 -0.25 -1.66
C ILE A 96 -3.82 0.12 -2.25
N SER A 97 -3.14 -0.88 -2.81
CA SER A 97 -1.92 -0.80 -3.62
C SER A 97 -1.82 -2.07 -4.46
N GLY A 98 -0.79 -2.21 -5.29
CA GLY A 98 -0.59 -3.33 -6.21
C GLY A 98 -0.52 -4.75 -5.62
N GLN A 99 -0.56 -4.96 -4.30
CA GLN A 99 -0.66 -6.29 -3.68
C GLN A 99 -2.11 -6.73 -3.41
N ALA A 100 -3.08 -5.80 -3.54
CA ALA A 100 -4.47 -6.04 -3.17
C ALA A 100 -5.14 -7.14 -4.00
N PHE A 101 -4.68 -7.40 -5.23
CA PHE A 101 -5.19 -8.51 -6.04
C PHE A 101 -4.93 -9.89 -5.41
N ARG A 102 -3.86 -10.02 -4.61
CA ARG A 102 -3.50 -11.29 -3.95
C ARG A 102 -4.00 -11.35 -2.50
N HIS A 103 -3.85 -10.26 -1.75
CA HIS A 103 -4.10 -10.25 -0.30
C HIS A 103 -5.39 -9.53 0.08
N GLY A 104 -6.11 -8.95 -0.87
CA GLY A 104 -7.11 -7.91 -0.60
C GLY A 104 -6.44 -6.62 -0.09
N PRO A 105 -7.19 -5.51 0.01
CA PRO A 105 -6.71 -4.28 0.65
C PRO A 105 -6.32 -4.46 2.13
N GLN A 106 -5.75 -3.43 2.75
CA GLN A 106 -5.36 -3.44 4.17
C GLN A 106 -6.51 -3.86 5.09
N ILE A 107 -7.75 -3.46 4.80
CA ILE A 107 -8.94 -3.87 5.57
C ILE A 107 -9.19 -5.39 5.59
N ASN A 108 -8.70 -6.15 4.60
CA ASN A 108 -8.79 -7.62 4.59
C ASN A 108 -7.71 -8.30 5.45
N ASN A 109 -6.70 -7.54 5.88
CA ASN A 109 -5.50 -8.05 6.56
C ASN A 109 -5.47 -7.68 8.05
N VAL A 110 -6.60 -7.31 8.64
CA VAL A 110 -6.76 -6.97 10.06
C VAL A 110 -7.71 -7.96 10.73
N HIS A 111 -7.30 -8.51 11.87
CA HIS A 111 -8.07 -9.55 12.58
C HIS A 111 -8.93 -9.02 13.73
N GLN A 112 -8.54 -7.88 14.30
CA GLN A 112 -9.24 -7.28 15.44
C GLN A 112 -9.00 -5.77 15.44
N LEU A 113 -10.01 -5.05 15.91
CA LEU A 113 -9.94 -3.61 16.16
C LEU A 113 -10.32 -3.32 17.61
N GLN A 114 -9.63 -2.37 18.22
CA GLN A 114 -10.13 -1.67 19.40
C GLN A 114 -10.77 -0.37 18.95
N VAL A 115 -12.01 -0.12 19.35
CA VAL A 115 -12.82 0.99 18.85
C VAL A 115 -13.47 1.73 20.01
N VAL A 116 -13.42 3.06 19.97
CA VAL A 116 -14.24 3.94 20.80
C VAL A 116 -15.48 4.33 19.99
N THR A 117 -16.63 3.81 20.37
CA THR A 117 -17.89 4.05 19.66
C THR A 117 -18.52 5.38 20.07
N GLY A 118 -19.33 5.95 19.18
CA GLY A 118 -20.34 6.93 19.56
C GLY A 118 -21.60 6.27 20.16
N LEU A 119 -22.74 6.95 20.04
CA LEU A 119 -24.08 6.41 20.35
C LEU A 119 -24.68 5.56 19.19
N GLY A 120 -23.89 5.16 18.18
CA GLY A 120 -24.36 4.50 16.95
C GLY A 120 -23.28 3.78 16.12
N GLN A 121 -23.58 3.46 14.85
CA GLN A 121 -22.88 2.51 13.94
C GLN A 121 -21.42 2.82 13.53
N PHE A 122 -20.78 3.86 14.08
CA PHE A 122 -19.42 4.27 13.74
C PHE A 122 -18.59 4.55 14.99
N GLY A 123 -17.27 4.35 14.89
CA GLY A 123 -16.35 4.56 16.01
C GLY A 123 -14.93 4.87 15.55
N ILE A 124 -14.13 5.38 16.50
CA ILE A 124 -12.73 5.70 16.30
C ILE A 124 -11.91 4.46 16.57
N ILE A 125 -11.22 3.95 15.55
CA ILE A 125 -10.23 2.88 15.73
C ILE A 125 -9.09 3.46 16.60
N THR A 126 -8.74 2.79 17.68
CA THR A 126 -7.62 3.15 18.56
C THR A 126 -6.46 2.17 18.47
N ARG A 127 -6.74 0.90 18.11
CA ARG A 127 -5.74 -0.15 17.93
C ARG A 127 -6.17 -1.13 16.84
N ALA A 128 -5.22 -1.70 16.10
CA ALA A 128 -5.46 -2.72 15.08
C ALA A 128 -4.50 -3.91 15.23
N HIS A 129 -4.99 -5.11 14.95
CA HIS A 129 -4.21 -6.35 14.89
C HIS A 129 -3.94 -6.70 13.42
N ILE A 130 -2.75 -6.35 12.93
CA ILE A 130 -2.40 -6.42 11.50
C ILE A 130 -1.63 -7.71 11.20
N SER A 131 -2.08 -8.46 10.20
CA SER A 131 -1.42 -9.67 9.72
C SER A 131 -0.03 -9.37 9.16
N LEU A 132 0.92 -10.24 9.47
CA LEU A 132 2.28 -10.19 8.93
C LEU A 132 2.61 -11.41 8.08
N GLU A 133 3.60 -11.27 7.22
CA GLU A 133 4.27 -12.34 6.50
C GLU A 133 5.79 -12.19 6.55
N PRO A 134 6.57 -13.25 6.28
CA PRO A 134 8.01 -13.12 6.16
C PRO A 134 8.39 -12.06 5.13
N ALA A 135 9.20 -11.09 5.54
CA ALA A 135 9.57 -9.99 4.66
C ALA A 135 10.48 -10.49 3.52
N PRO A 136 10.16 -10.20 2.25
CA PRO A 136 11.06 -10.50 1.15
C PRO A 136 12.36 -9.70 1.31
N LYS A 137 13.48 -10.28 0.90
CA LYS A 137 14.80 -9.62 1.00
C LYS A 137 15.07 -8.70 -0.18
N MET A 138 14.56 -9.06 -1.35
CA MET A 138 14.80 -8.32 -2.58
C MET A 138 13.51 -8.24 -3.41
N VAL A 139 13.41 -7.17 -4.20
CA VAL A 139 12.31 -6.91 -5.12
C VAL A 139 12.87 -6.63 -6.50
N LYS A 140 12.38 -7.35 -7.50
CA LYS A 140 12.65 -7.05 -8.90
C LYS A 140 11.51 -6.22 -9.44
N TRP A 141 11.79 -4.93 -9.66
CA TRP A 141 10.80 -3.95 -10.10
C TRP A 141 10.95 -3.69 -11.59
N MET A 142 9.84 -3.76 -12.33
CA MET A 142 9.82 -3.61 -13.79
C MET A 142 8.69 -2.71 -14.25
N LYS A 143 8.95 -2.03 -15.36
CA LYS A 143 7.98 -1.23 -16.09
C LYS A 143 7.97 -1.65 -17.55
N VAL A 144 6.78 -1.90 -18.09
CA VAL A 144 6.56 -2.29 -19.48
C VAL A 144 5.61 -1.29 -20.11
N LEU A 145 5.94 -0.83 -21.31
CA LEU A 145 5.13 0.15 -22.03
C LEU A 145 4.27 -0.51 -23.10
N TYR A 146 3.01 -0.06 -23.18
CA TYR A 146 2.02 -0.47 -24.14
C TYR A 146 1.52 0.76 -24.92
N MET A 147 1.27 0.58 -26.21
CA MET A 147 0.65 1.59 -27.08
C MET A 147 -0.84 1.34 -27.31
N ASP A 148 -1.30 0.13 -27.02
CA ASP A 148 -2.69 -0.30 -27.18
C ASP A 148 -3.31 -0.60 -25.81
N PHE A 149 -4.43 0.05 -25.51
CA PHE A 149 -5.11 -0.07 -24.22
C PHE A 149 -5.68 -1.47 -24.02
N THR A 150 -6.24 -2.08 -25.07
CA THR A 150 -6.87 -3.40 -25.00
C THR A 150 -5.87 -4.48 -24.60
N THR A 151 -4.67 -4.43 -25.19
CA THR A 151 -3.57 -5.34 -24.86
C THR A 151 -3.08 -5.10 -23.43
N PHE A 152 -2.91 -3.84 -23.04
CA PHE A 152 -2.50 -3.46 -21.68
C PHE A 152 -3.45 -4.00 -20.60
N THR A 153 -4.77 -3.79 -20.75
CA THR A 153 -5.74 -4.25 -19.75
C THR A 153 -5.89 -5.77 -19.74
N LYS A 154 -5.85 -6.41 -20.91
CA LYS A 154 -5.91 -7.88 -21.01
C LYS A 154 -4.74 -8.54 -20.29
N ASP A 155 -3.54 -8.00 -20.47
CA ASP A 155 -2.36 -8.51 -19.78
C ASP A 155 -2.45 -8.24 -18.28
N GLN A 156 -2.91 -7.04 -17.85
CA GLN A 156 -3.17 -6.77 -16.43
C GLN A 156 -4.15 -7.75 -15.80
N GLU A 157 -5.30 -7.99 -16.43
CA GLU A 157 -6.32 -8.94 -15.96
C GLU A 157 -5.76 -10.36 -15.84
N GLN A 158 -4.97 -10.79 -16.83
CA GLN A 158 -4.29 -12.09 -16.78
C GLN A 158 -3.31 -12.15 -15.61
N LEU A 159 -2.52 -11.10 -15.37
CA LEU A 159 -1.54 -11.03 -14.29
C LEU A 159 -2.16 -10.95 -12.90
N ILE A 160 -3.41 -10.51 -12.74
CA ILE A 160 -4.08 -10.49 -11.42
C ILE A 160 -4.98 -11.71 -11.18
N SER A 161 -5.11 -12.60 -12.17
CA SER A 161 -5.86 -13.85 -12.04
C SER A 161 -5.15 -14.87 -11.11
N SER A 162 -5.87 -15.92 -10.70
CA SER A 162 -5.60 -16.77 -9.52
C SER A 162 -4.26 -17.53 -9.46
N ASN A 163 -3.37 -17.38 -10.45
CA ASN A 163 -2.07 -18.04 -10.54
C ASN A 163 -0.94 -17.06 -10.90
N SER A 164 -1.08 -15.78 -10.57
CA SER A 164 -0.02 -14.81 -10.85
C SER A 164 1.30 -15.23 -10.22
N SER A 165 2.36 -15.18 -11.01
CA SER A 165 3.72 -15.29 -10.50
C SER A 165 4.19 -14.00 -9.85
N PHE A 166 3.59 -12.84 -10.13
CA PHE A 166 4.04 -11.55 -9.60
C PHE A 166 3.47 -11.27 -8.21
N ASP A 167 4.12 -10.35 -7.49
CA ASP A 167 3.78 -9.98 -6.11
C ASP A 167 3.23 -8.55 -6.02
N TYR A 168 3.30 -7.79 -7.12
CA TYR A 168 2.75 -6.45 -7.26
C TYR A 168 2.36 -6.20 -8.72
N VAL A 169 1.19 -5.61 -8.95
CA VAL A 169 0.71 -5.20 -10.28
C VAL A 169 0.00 -3.85 -10.17
N GLU A 170 0.45 -2.86 -10.94
CA GLU A 170 -0.18 -1.55 -11.11
C GLU A 170 -0.12 -1.07 -12.57
N GLY A 171 -0.77 0.07 -12.82
CA GLY A 171 -0.88 0.65 -14.15
C GLY A 171 -0.96 2.17 -14.13
N PHE A 172 -0.30 2.81 -15.09
CA PHE A 172 -0.37 4.26 -15.29
C PHE A 172 -0.75 4.60 -16.73
N VAL A 173 -1.55 5.64 -16.92
CA VAL A 173 -1.79 6.27 -18.23
C VAL A 173 -0.94 7.51 -18.35
N LEU A 174 -0.08 7.55 -19.36
CA LEU A 174 0.86 8.64 -19.63
C LEU A 174 0.37 9.42 -20.85
N ILE A 175 -0.15 10.64 -20.62
CA ILE A 175 -0.70 11.51 -21.68
C ILE A 175 0.25 12.68 -21.91
N ASN A 176 0.65 12.93 -23.17
CA ASN A 176 1.46 14.09 -23.58
C ASN A 176 2.79 14.29 -22.83
N GLN A 177 3.31 13.24 -22.17
CA GLN A 177 4.57 13.31 -21.45
C GLN A 177 5.73 12.99 -22.40
N THR A 178 6.27 14.01 -23.06
CA THR A 178 7.55 13.90 -23.76
C THR A 178 8.67 13.71 -22.72
N GLY A 179 9.41 12.60 -22.79
CA GLY A 179 10.63 12.38 -22.00
C GLY A 179 10.57 11.44 -20.79
N HIS A 180 9.43 10.77 -20.52
CA HIS A 180 9.33 9.85 -19.36
C HIS A 180 10.34 8.70 -19.38
N LEU A 181 10.66 8.17 -20.57
CA LEU A 181 11.71 7.16 -20.75
C LEU A 181 13.11 7.66 -20.38
N ASN A 182 13.38 8.96 -20.48
CA ASN A 182 14.66 9.54 -20.05
C ASN A 182 14.71 9.68 -18.52
N ASN A 183 13.58 9.98 -17.87
CA ASN A 183 13.50 10.08 -16.41
C ASN A 183 13.61 8.71 -15.72
N TRP A 184 13.16 7.62 -16.36
CA TRP A 184 13.32 6.28 -15.80
C TRP A 184 14.76 5.77 -15.84
N ARG A 185 15.60 6.30 -16.73
CA ARG A 185 17.01 5.86 -16.88
C ARG A 185 17.85 6.14 -15.63
N SER A 186 17.44 7.05 -14.74
CA SER A 186 18.15 7.29 -13.49
C SER A 186 17.94 6.18 -12.46
N SER A 187 16.82 5.45 -12.53
CA SER A 187 16.44 4.43 -11.54
C SER A 187 16.30 3.01 -12.13
N PHE A 188 16.11 2.87 -13.44
CA PHE A 188 15.93 1.58 -14.12
C PHE A 188 16.95 1.37 -15.24
N LYS A 189 17.49 0.15 -15.31
CA LYS A 189 18.28 -0.30 -16.46
C LYS A 189 17.34 -0.84 -17.54
N ASN A 190 17.40 -0.26 -18.73
CA ASN A 190 16.64 -0.75 -19.87
C ASN A 190 17.26 -2.05 -20.40
N LYS A 191 16.44 -3.10 -20.61
CA LYS A 191 16.89 -4.33 -21.29
C LYS A 191 17.31 -4.05 -22.74
N ASP A 192 16.63 -3.11 -23.42
CA ASP A 192 17.02 -2.62 -24.75
C ASP A 192 16.94 -1.08 -24.83
N PRO A 193 18.06 -0.38 -24.58
CA PRO A 193 18.11 1.08 -24.68
C PRO A 193 17.86 1.62 -26.10
N ALA A 194 18.19 0.84 -27.14
CA ALA A 194 18.06 1.26 -28.53
C ALA A 194 16.59 1.29 -28.95
N LEU A 195 15.82 0.27 -28.59
CA LEU A 195 14.37 0.24 -28.80
C LEU A 195 13.66 1.32 -27.98
N ALA A 196 14.06 1.51 -26.71
CA ALA A 196 13.48 2.55 -25.85
C ALA A 196 13.63 3.96 -26.44
N SER A 197 14.77 4.26 -27.10
CA SER A 197 14.99 5.56 -27.72
C SER A 197 14.07 5.86 -28.93
N ARG A 198 13.44 4.83 -29.50
CA ARG A 198 12.58 4.91 -30.69
C ARG A 198 11.10 5.03 -30.37
N VAL A 199 10.71 4.88 -29.10
CA VAL A 199 9.31 5.01 -28.69
C VAL A 199 8.92 6.48 -28.72
N VAL A 200 8.21 6.87 -29.78
CA VAL A 200 7.62 8.21 -29.92
C VAL A 200 6.11 8.08 -29.87
N SER A 201 5.47 8.69 -28.87
CA SER A 201 4.01 8.58 -28.69
C SER A 201 3.23 9.38 -29.73
N ASN A 202 3.86 10.36 -30.41
CA ASN A 202 3.22 11.28 -31.36
C ASN A 202 1.92 11.90 -30.81
N GLY A 203 1.87 12.23 -29.52
CA GLY A 203 0.70 12.78 -28.85
C GLY A 203 -0.37 11.75 -28.44
N LYS A 204 -0.15 10.47 -28.71
CA LYS A 204 -1.02 9.39 -28.23
C LYS A 204 -0.67 9.02 -26.77
N PRO A 205 -1.66 8.56 -25.97
CA PRO A 205 -1.40 8.00 -24.65
C PRO A 205 -0.49 6.77 -24.73
N ILE A 206 0.39 6.63 -23.74
CA ILE A 206 1.17 5.42 -23.48
C ILE A 206 0.66 4.82 -22.18
N PHE A 207 0.51 3.51 -22.13
CA PHE A 207 0.14 2.79 -20.90
C PHE A 207 1.39 2.12 -20.31
N CYS A 208 1.60 2.28 -19.01
CA CYS A 208 2.72 1.66 -18.30
C CYS A 208 2.16 0.60 -17.37
N LEU A 209 2.53 -0.65 -17.60
CA LEU A 209 2.35 -1.76 -16.68
C LEU A 209 3.54 -1.78 -15.71
N GLU A 210 3.26 -1.64 -14.43
CA GLU A 210 4.26 -1.70 -13.38
C GLU A 210 4.08 -2.99 -12.58
N ILE A 211 5.13 -3.79 -12.47
CA ILE A 211 5.06 -5.10 -11.82
C ILE A 211 6.28 -5.33 -10.95
N ALA A 212 6.12 -6.11 -9.88
CA ALA A 212 7.23 -6.53 -9.05
C ALA A 212 7.18 -8.01 -8.69
N LYS A 213 8.37 -8.61 -8.57
CA LYS A 213 8.57 -9.99 -8.11
C LYS A 213 9.49 -9.99 -6.89
N TYR A 214 9.03 -10.59 -5.81
CA TYR A 214 9.82 -10.84 -4.61
C TYR A 214 10.72 -12.05 -4.84
N TYR A 215 11.97 -11.95 -4.42
CA TYR A 215 12.94 -13.03 -4.53
C TYR A 215 13.93 -13.00 -3.37
N LYS A 216 14.58 -14.14 -3.14
CA LYS A 216 15.68 -14.24 -2.18
C LYS A 216 16.99 -13.94 -2.88
N GLN A 217 18.01 -13.55 -2.11
CA GLN A 217 19.33 -13.25 -2.66
C GLN A 217 19.95 -14.44 -3.43
N GLU A 218 19.65 -15.67 -3.02
CA GLU A 218 20.11 -16.91 -3.67
C GLU A 218 19.52 -17.13 -5.07
N ASP A 219 18.38 -16.50 -5.39
CA ASP A 219 17.68 -16.66 -6.67
C ASP A 219 18.07 -15.58 -7.71
N ILE A 220 19.08 -14.75 -7.41
CA ILE A 220 19.42 -13.59 -8.26
C ILE A 220 19.79 -13.96 -9.69
N ASP A 221 20.41 -15.13 -9.91
CA ASP A 221 20.85 -15.58 -11.23
C ASP A 221 19.73 -16.25 -12.04
N THR A 222 18.64 -16.67 -11.37
CA THR A 222 17.51 -17.37 -12.00
C THR A 222 16.28 -16.48 -12.15
N ILE A 223 16.20 -15.36 -11.44
CA ILE A 223 15.02 -14.46 -11.44
C ILE A 223 14.74 -13.80 -12.80
N ASP A 224 15.69 -13.80 -13.74
CA ASP A 224 15.44 -13.39 -15.13
C ASP A 224 14.79 -14.47 -15.99
N GLN A 225 14.96 -15.75 -15.64
CA GLN A 225 14.46 -16.89 -16.41
C GLN A 225 13.01 -17.24 -16.07
N VAL A 226 12.54 -16.90 -14.86
CA VAL A 226 11.18 -17.20 -14.38
C VAL A 226 10.13 -16.22 -14.94
N MET A 227 10.55 -15.20 -15.71
CA MET A 227 9.71 -14.07 -16.11
C MET A 227 9.42 -13.99 -17.62
N LEU A 228 9.60 -15.10 -18.34
CA LEU A 228 9.23 -15.29 -19.74
C LEU A 228 8.35 -16.53 -19.91
#